data_AF-A0A931BK38-F1
#
_entry.id   AF-A0A931BK38-F1
#
_cell.length_a   1.000
_cell.length_b   1.000
_cell.length_c   1.000
_cell.angle_alpha   90.00
_cell.angle_beta   90.00
_cell.angle_gamma   90.00
#
_symmetry.space_group_name_H-M   'P 1'
#
loop_
_entity.id
_entity.type
_entity.pdbx_description
1 polymer ?
#
loop_
_entity_poly.entity_id
_entity_poly.type
_entity_poly.pdbx_seq_one_letter_code
_entity_poly.pdbx_strand_id
1 'polypeptide(L)'
;MSACFVAAGLLLLAGCDQNTASLQETAAHTRRPVSVAQTAPRTLVAANTALPYLRLPGVGDSIQAPALVRINNTAYRVQVGARTDSARPLRHILPASPAADSPEADTVTGFEGYYTFRLLRADGKAQFARQLKKTSFSAAVSPDLAVEAEATPPIFSGYLPAFKALAFEINFYPPESDAGGQALLLLDAATGKVRHLALARWTGGCNSNSVLSADGRTLLTSCELLQANGHVTNLEKPGREVAGTLLVNNETALVVYAAGYDQYGEEVPLRGPNAQLITVDGRVLKSFHLYSIDGGLGNHMLSTYLPRTRTHYLYDETYNRLAVVPRDQPTQLRVLNLRQLSSFRKPQRPTEVRVDFETEMGTQATFYVDVHSGRIRHRVRRAAF
;
A
#
# COMPACT_ATOMS: atom_id res chain seq x y z
N MET A 1 -9.81 -55.70 -34.79
CA MET A 1 -8.61 -56.01 -35.61
C MET A 1 -7.45 -55.23 -35.03
N SER A 2 -6.41 -55.95 -34.58
CA SER A 2 -5.11 -55.54 -34.02
C SER A 2 -5.15 -54.58 -32.81
N ALA A 3 -5.00 -54.99 -31.53
CA ALA A 3 -3.90 -55.72 -30.84
C ALA A 3 -2.59 -54.90 -30.83
N CYS A 4 -1.82 -54.67 -29.75
CA CYS A 4 -1.51 -55.46 -28.55
C CYS A 4 -0.68 -54.64 -27.49
N PHE A 5 -0.84 -54.99 -26.21
CA PHE A 5 0.14 -55.17 -25.09
C PHE A 5 1.10 -54.03 -24.62
N VAL A 6 1.02 -53.54 -23.36
CA VAL A 6 1.48 -54.06 -22.02
C VAL A 6 2.94 -53.72 -21.67
N ALA A 7 3.18 -53.06 -20.52
CA ALA A 7 3.98 -53.59 -19.39
C ALA A 7 4.39 -52.51 -18.37
N ALA A 8 4.22 -52.88 -17.09
CA ALA A 8 4.71 -52.18 -15.89
C ALA A 8 6.21 -52.42 -15.65
N GLY A 9 6.84 -51.56 -14.84
CA GLY A 9 8.21 -51.75 -14.36
C GLY A 9 8.49 -51.00 -13.05
N LEU A 10 8.26 -51.69 -11.93
CA LEU A 10 8.84 -51.40 -10.61
C LEU A 10 10.30 -51.89 -10.61
N LEU A 11 11.23 -51.08 -10.10
CA LEU A 11 12.56 -51.56 -9.68
C LEU A 11 13.00 -50.80 -8.41
N LEU A 12 12.94 -51.53 -7.28
CA LEU A 12 13.65 -51.28 -6.04
C LEU A 12 15.10 -51.75 -6.21
N LEU A 13 16.06 -50.94 -5.78
CA LEU A 13 17.39 -51.43 -5.39
C LEU A 13 17.79 -50.81 -4.04
N ALA A 14 18.17 -51.70 -3.15
CA ALA A 14 18.61 -51.44 -1.79
C ALA A 14 20.15 -51.38 -1.70
N GLY A 15 20.63 -50.65 -0.69
CA GLY A 15 21.84 -51.00 0.08
C GLY A 15 23.12 -50.23 -0.23
N CYS A 16 23.59 -49.43 0.75
CA CYS A 16 24.71 -49.83 1.62
C CYS A 16 24.96 -48.77 2.70
N ASP A 17 24.80 -49.19 3.96
CA ASP A 17 25.31 -48.53 5.16
C ASP A 17 26.85 -48.62 5.20
N GLN A 18 27.50 -47.54 5.61
CA GLN A 18 28.78 -47.62 6.34
C GLN A 18 28.75 -46.69 7.54
N ASN A 19 28.43 -47.29 8.69
CA ASN A 19 28.79 -46.79 10.01
C ASN A 19 30.32 -46.74 10.14
N THR A 20 30.87 -45.57 10.47
CA THR A 20 32.12 -45.50 11.24
C THR A 20 31.90 -44.55 12.39
N ALA A 21 31.74 -45.12 13.59
CA ALA A 21 31.77 -44.40 14.84
C ALA A 21 33.24 -44.21 15.26
N SER A 22 33.61 -42.99 15.65
CA SER A 22 34.68 -42.80 16.63
C SER A 22 34.58 -41.43 17.31
N LEU A 23 34.39 -41.52 18.63
CA LEU A 23 34.98 -40.66 19.66
C LEU A 23 34.35 -39.28 19.92
N GLN A 24 33.35 -39.37 20.79
CA GLN A 24 33.07 -38.54 21.95
C GLN A 24 34.30 -37.78 22.52
N GLU A 25 34.31 -36.45 22.36
CA GLU A 25 35.07 -35.55 23.24
C GLU A 25 34.08 -34.67 24.02
N THR A 26 34.11 -34.85 25.33
CA THR A 26 33.27 -34.15 26.30
C THR A 26 33.81 -32.74 26.51
N ALA A 27 33.26 -31.75 25.80
CA ALA A 27 33.40 -30.35 26.16
C ALA A 27 32.09 -29.85 26.77
N ALA A 28 32.10 -29.62 28.09
CA ALA A 28 31.02 -28.96 28.81
C ALA A 28 30.80 -27.56 28.23
N HIS A 29 29.79 -27.40 27.36
CA HIS A 29 29.30 -26.10 26.95
C HIS A 29 28.31 -25.60 27.99
N THR A 30 28.81 -24.73 28.86
CA THR A 30 28.02 -23.81 29.67
C THR A 30 27.01 -23.12 28.74
N ARG A 31 25.73 -23.52 28.84
CA ARG A 31 24.62 -22.88 28.12
C ARG A 31 24.56 -21.42 28.58
N ARG A 32 25.22 -20.56 27.83
CA ARG A 32 25.03 -19.11 27.93
C ARG A 32 23.55 -18.87 27.60
N PRO A 33 22.75 -18.28 28.49
CA PRO A 33 21.37 -17.95 28.15
C PRO A 33 21.44 -17.06 26.91
N VAL A 34 20.84 -17.53 25.82
CA VAL A 34 20.62 -16.71 24.63
C VAL A 34 19.74 -15.57 25.12
N SER A 35 20.34 -14.39 25.29
CA SER A 35 19.61 -13.15 25.44
C SER A 35 18.81 -12.98 24.17
N VAL A 36 17.53 -13.36 24.23
CA VAL A 36 16.54 -12.97 23.23
C VAL A 36 16.52 -11.44 23.31
N ALA A 37 17.15 -10.79 22.34
CA ALA A 37 17.07 -9.35 22.20
C ALA A 37 15.58 -8.99 22.19
N GLN A 38 15.13 -8.33 23.26
CA GLN A 38 13.78 -7.76 23.31
C GLN A 38 13.73 -6.70 22.22
N THR A 39 13.15 -7.04 21.07
CA THR A 39 12.83 -6.06 20.05
C THR A 39 11.83 -5.10 20.68
N ALA A 40 12.26 -3.87 20.91
CA ALA A 40 11.44 -2.84 21.52
C ALA A 40 10.13 -2.70 20.73
N PRO A 41 8.98 -2.51 21.39
CA PRO A 41 7.72 -2.25 20.70
C PRO A 41 7.88 -1.01 19.81
N ARG A 42 7.66 -1.17 18.50
CA ARG A 42 7.56 -0.06 17.55
C ARG A 42 6.42 0.85 18.05
N THR A 43 6.80 1.94 18.69
CA THR A 43 5.87 2.99 19.09
C THR A 43 5.64 3.86 17.85
N LEU A 44 4.38 4.12 17.49
CA LEU A 44 4.09 5.18 16.52
C LEU A 44 4.53 6.49 17.15
N VAL A 45 5.69 6.98 16.73
CA VAL A 45 6.23 8.27 17.13
C VAL A 45 5.40 9.34 16.41
N ALA A 46 4.98 10.37 17.15
CA ALA A 46 4.33 11.54 16.56
C ALA A 46 5.22 12.11 15.44
N ALA A 47 4.61 12.41 14.30
CA ALA A 47 5.33 12.92 13.13
C ALA A 47 6.11 14.19 13.51
N ASN A 48 7.43 14.11 13.42
CA ASN A 48 8.25 15.31 13.34
C ASN A 48 7.93 15.95 11.99
N THR A 49 7.34 17.15 12.00
CA THR A 49 6.96 17.90 10.80
C THR A 49 8.15 18.32 9.93
N ALA A 50 9.39 18.01 10.34
CA ALA A 50 10.59 18.09 9.53
C ALA A 50 10.89 16.81 8.70
N LEU A 51 10.14 15.73 8.89
CA LEU A 51 10.32 14.43 8.20
C LEU A 51 9.09 14.11 7.32
N PRO A 52 9.23 13.22 6.32
CA PRO A 52 8.08 12.74 5.53
C PRO A 52 6.99 12.16 6.44
N TYR A 53 5.74 12.24 5.98
CA TYR A 53 4.57 11.72 6.70
C TYR A 53 4.78 10.28 7.16
N LEU A 54 4.23 9.97 8.33
CA LEU A 54 4.26 8.62 8.87
C LEU A 54 3.48 7.72 7.92
N ARG A 55 4.19 6.86 7.18
CA ARG A 55 3.59 5.77 6.42
C ARG A 55 3.08 4.75 7.41
N LEU A 56 1.84 4.30 7.21
CA LEU A 56 1.38 3.12 7.91
C LEU A 56 2.20 1.90 7.44
N PRO A 57 2.52 0.93 8.32
CA PRO A 57 3.28 -0.25 7.93
C PRO A 57 2.62 -0.96 6.73
N GLY A 58 3.41 -1.26 5.69
CA GLY A 58 2.96 -2.02 4.53
C GLY A 58 3.18 -3.54 4.69
N VAL A 59 2.74 -4.30 3.68
CA VAL A 59 2.69 -5.78 3.65
C VAL A 59 4.03 -6.49 3.94
N GLY A 60 5.18 -5.80 3.79
CA GLY A 60 6.51 -6.38 4.00
C GLY A 60 7.08 -6.34 5.42
N ASP A 61 6.38 -5.77 6.41
CA ASP A 61 6.98 -5.41 7.71
C ASP A 61 6.61 -6.32 8.91
N SER A 62 5.92 -7.45 8.69
CA SER A 62 5.33 -8.26 9.77
C SER A 62 6.12 -9.54 10.09
N ILE A 63 6.94 -9.50 11.15
CA ILE A 63 7.32 -10.70 11.91
C ILE A 63 6.29 -10.85 13.05
N GLN A 64 5.61 -11.99 13.08
CA GLN A 64 4.46 -12.31 13.92
C GLN A 64 4.76 -12.35 15.43
N ALA A 65 4.78 -11.18 16.07
CA ALA A 65 4.55 -11.03 17.51
C ALA A 65 3.28 -10.20 17.73
N PRO A 66 2.49 -10.45 18.80
CA PRO A 66 1.33 -9.62 19.11
C PRO A 66 1.74 -8.15 19.25
N ALA A 67 1.13 -7.27 18.47
CA ALA A 67 1.48 -5.86 18.48
C ALA A 67 1.10 -5.22 19.82
N LEU A 68 2.06 -4.52 20.45
CA LEU A 68 1.79 -3.70 21.62
C LEU A 68 1.43 -2.28 21.17
N VAL A 69 0.37 -1.72 21.74
CA VAL A 69 -0.08 -0.36 21.45
C VAL A 69 -0.34 0.40 22.74
N ARG A 70 -0.05 1.70 22.76
CA ARG A 70 -0.39 2.58 23.89
C ARG A 70 -1.58 3.46 23.52
N ILE A 71 -2.62 3.43 24.36
CA ILE A 71 -3.83 4.26 24.23
C ILE A 71 -3.97 5.02 25.54
N ASN A 72 -3.92 6.36 25.50
CA ASN A 72 -3.93 7.20 26.70
C ASN A 72 -2.90 6.74 27.76
N ASN A 73 -1.67 6.48 27.32
CA ASN A 73 -0.55 5.96 28.12
C ASN A 73 -0.74 4.56 28.76
N THR A 74 -1.87 3.89 28.48
CA THR A 74 -2.11 2.51 28.92
C THR A 74 -1.66 1.55 27.82
N ALA A 75 -0.88 0.53 28.18
CA ALA A 75 -0.41 -0.48 27.24
C ALA A 75 -1.47 -1.57 27.01
N TYR A 76 -1.69 -1.90 25.74
CA TYR A 76 -2.59 -2.95 25.29
C TYR A 76 -1.86 -3.89 24.34
N ARG A 77 -2.36 -5.12 24.23
CA ARG A 77 -1.95 -6.09 23.23
C ARG A 77 -3.04 -6.23 22.19
N VAL A 78 -2.67 -6.08 20.92
CA VAL A 78 -3.56 -6.32 19.78
C VAL A 78 -3.37 -7.77 19.32
N GLN A 79 -4.48 -8.49 19.19
CA GLN A 79 -4.52 -9.80 18.56
C GLN A 79 -5.49 -9.79 17.39
N VAL A 80 -5.03 -10.33 16.27
CA VAL A 80 -5.79 -10.44 15.03
C VAL A 80 -5.68 -11.86 14.51
N GLY A 81 -6.68 -12.30 13.77
CA GLY A 81 -6.67 -13.60 13.12
C GLY A 81 -7.74 -13.69 12.05
N ALA A 82 -7.56 -14.62 11.12
CA ALA A 82 -8.54 -14.95 10.11
C ALA A 82 -8.74 -16.46 10.06
N ARG A 83 -9.94 -16.88 9.68
CA ARG A 83 -10.25 -18.29 9.37
C ARG A 83 -11.21 -18.36 8.19
N THR A 84 -10.96 -19.30 7.30
CA THR A 84 -11.93 -19.70 6.26
C THR A 84 -12.91 -20.71 6.84
N ASP A 85 -14.18 -20.63 6.46
CA ASP A 85 -15.23 -21.56 6.81
C ASP A 85 -15.65 -22.35 5.56
N SER A 86 -14.96 -23.47 5.32
CA SER A 86 -15.19 -24.32 4.15
C SER A 86 -16.58 -24.96 4.11
N ALA A 87 -17.32 -24.96 5.23
CA ALA A 87 -18.70 -25.44 5.27
C ALA A 87 -19.71 -24.39 4.75
N ARG A 88 -19.27 -23.17 4.44
CA ARG A 88 -20.10 -22.06 3.94
C ARG A 88 -19.60 -21.59 2.58
N PRO A 89 -19.97 -22.29 1.48
CA PRO A 89 -19.62 -21.83 0.15
C PRO A 89 -20.34 -20.51 -0.15
N LEU A 90 -19.66 -19.65 -0.90
CA LEU A 90 -20.15 -18.39 -1.42
C LEU A 90 -20.14 -18.44 -2.95
N ARG A 91 -21.08 -17.71 -3.56
CA ARG A 91 -21.21 -17.60 -5.01
C ARG A 91 -21.63 -16.18 -5.37
N HIS A 92 -21.01 -15.62 -6.39
CA HIS A 92 -21.42 -14.37 -7.02
C HIS A 92 -21.50 -14.58 -8.53
N ILE A 93 -22.55 -14.07 -9.16
CA ILE A 93 -22.73 -14.13 -10.61
C ILE A 93 -22.33 -12.76 -11.14
N LEU A 94 -21.28 -12.74 -11.96
CA LEU A 94 -20.84 -11.53 -12.62
C LEU A 94 -21.88 -11.12 -13.67
N PRO A 95 -22.16 -9.81 -13.84
CA PRO A 95 -22.97 -9.37 -14.96
C PRO A 95 -22.30 -9.81 -16.27
N ALA A 96 -23.10 -10.27 -17.23
CA ALA A 96 -22.59 -10.65 -18.54
C ALA A 96 -21.89 -9.44 -19.17
N SER A 97 -20.62 -9.60 -19.54
CA SER A 97 -19.88 -8.56 -20.25
C SER A 97 -20.27 -8.59 -21.73
N PRO A 98 -20.82 -7.51 -22.31
CA PRO A 98 -21.12 -7.46 -23.74
C PRO A 98 -19.86 -7.46 -24.62
N ALA A 99 -18.67 -7.26 -24.04
CA ALA A 99 -17.37 -7.30 -24.70
C ALA A 99 -16.70 -8.69 -24.63
N ALA A 100 -17.25 -9.65 -23.87
CA ALA A 100 -16.74 -11.01 -23.84
C ALA A 100 -17.25 -11.80 -25.06
N ASP A 101 -16.38 -12.59 -25.69
CA ASP A 101 -16.74 -13.52 -26.79
C ASP A 101 -17.76 -14.59 -26.37
N SER A 102 -18.10 -14.68 -25.07
CA SER A 102 -19.18 -15.49 -24.54
C SER A 102 -20.20 -14.62 -23.78
N PRO A 103 -21.50 -14.67 -24.13
CA PRO A 103 -22.55 -13.97 -23.40
C PRO A 103 -22.95 -14.66 -22.08
N GLU A 104 -22.22 -15.70 -21.66
CA GLU A 104 -22.51 -16.41 -20.41
C GLU A 104 -22.03 -15.61 -19.20
N ALA A 105 -22.93 -15.49 -18.20
CA ALA A 105 -22.60 -14.85 -16.94
C ALA A 105 -21.59 -15.71 -16.17
N ASP A 106 -20.39 -15.16 -15.99
CA ASP A 106 -19.32 -15.87 -15.30
C ASP A 106 -19.62 -15.97 -13.79
N THR A 107 -19.22 -17.09 -13.18
CA THR A 107 -19.55 -17.36 -11.76
C THR A 107 -18.28 -17.40 -10.93
N VAL A 108 -18.18 -16.47 -9.98
CA VAL A 108 -17.12 -16.46 -8.97
C VAL A 108 -17.58 -17.28 -7.76
N THR A 109 -16.69 -18.13 -7.24
CA THR A 109 -16.96 -18.97 -6.07
C THR A 109 -15.86 -18.86 -5.03
N GLY A 110 -16.22 -19.17 -3.79
CA GLY A 110 -15.27 -19.19 -2.68
C GLY A 110 -15.94 -19.67 -1.40
N PHE A 111 -15.34 -19.34 -0.26
CA PHE A 111 -15.88 -19.71 1.05
C PHE A 111 -15.98 -18.47 1.95
N GLU A 112 -16.91 -18.51 2.91
CA GLU A 112 -17.00 -17.47 3.92
C GLU A 112 -15.71 -17.42 4.76
N GLY A 113 -15.37 -16.23 5.22
CA GLY A 113 -14.23 -16.01 6.11
C GLY A 113 -14.66 -15.26 7.37
N TYR A 114 -13.87 -15.38 8.43
CA TYR A 114 -14.09 -14.65 9.67
C TYR A 114 -12.80 -13.99 10.13
N TYR A 115 -12.82 -12.66 10.23
CA TYR A 115 -11.75 -11.86 10.81
C TYR A 115 -12.05 -11.61 12.28
N THR A 116 -11.04 -11.79 13.13
CA THR A 116 -11.13 -11.58 14.58
C THR A 116 -10.17 -10.48 15.01
N PHE A 117 -10.65 -9.62 15.90
CA PHE A 117 -9.92 -8.48 16.44
C PHE A 117 -10.10 -8.44 17.95
N ARG A 118 -9.02 -8.44 18.71
CA ARG A 118 -9.06 -8.33 20.17
C ARG A 118 -8.06 -7.29 20.63
N LEU A 119 -8.53 -6.40 21.48
CA LEU A 119 -7.67 -5.50 22.24
C LEU A 119 -7.64 -6.02 23.68
N LEU A 120 -6.48 -6.44 24.15
CA LEU A 120 -6.30 -7.00 25.49
C LEU A 120 -5.59 -5.99 26.38
N ARG A 121 -6.07 -5.86 27.62
CA ARG A 121 -5.40 -5.13 28.69
C ARG A 121 -4.17 -5.90 29.18
N ALA A 122 -3.34 -5.25 29.99
CA ALA A 122 -2.14 -5.86 30.57
C ALA A 122 -2.44 -7.10 31.43
N ASP A 123 -3.63 -7.17 32.05
CA ASP A 123 -4.11 -8.33 32.82
C ASP A 123 -4.62 -9.49 31.94
N GLY A 124 -4.52 -9.38 30.62
CA GLY A 124 -4.99 -10.36 29.65
C GLY A 124 -6.50 -10.31 29.37
N LYS A 125 -7.28 -9.49 30.09
CA LYS A 125 -8.71 -9.34 29.82
C LYS A 125 -8.94 -8.52 28.56
N ALA A 126 -9.91 -8.93 27.75
CA ALA A 126 -10.32 -8.15 26.59
C ALA A 126 -10.90 -6.80 27.03
N GLN A 127 -10.39 -5.72 26.46
CA GLN A 127 -11.08 -4.43 26.37
C GLN A 127 -12.27 -4.56 25.41
N PHE A 128 -12.02 -5.17 24.25
CA PHE A 128 -13.07 -5.62 23.35
C PHE A 128 -12.60 -6.86 22.57
N ALA A 129 -13.58 -7.60 22.04
CA ALA A 129 -13.40 -8.63 21.03
C ALA A 129 -14.46 -8.44 19.94
N ARG A 130 -14.03 -8.41 18.68
CA ARG A 130 -14.89 -8.23 17.51
C ARG A 130 -14.61 -9.33 16.49
N GLN A 131 -15.67 -9.84 15.87
CA GLN A 131 -15.59 -10.71 14.72
C GLN A 131 -16.37 -10.07 13.56
N LEU A 132 -15.80 -10.09 12.36
CA LEU A 132 -16.44 -9.64 11.12
C LEU A 132 -16.40 -10.78 10.11
N LYS A 133 -17.45 -10.90 9.29
CA LYS A 133 -17.51 -11.86 8.17
C LYS A 133 -16.79 -11.28 6.96
N LYS A 134 -16.19 -12.11 6.11
CA LYS A 134 -15.55 -11.67 4.86
C LYS A 134 -16.58 -10.99 3.96
N THR A 135 -17.78 -11.54 3.84
CA THR A 135 -18.90 -10.92 3.09
C THR A 135 -19.36 -9.55 3.60
N SER A 136 -19.03 -9.16 4.84
CA SER A 136 -19.35 -7.81 5.32
C SER A 136 -18.51 -6.71 4.67
N PHE A 137 -17.50 -7.09 3.87
CA PHE A 137 -16.62 -6.18 3.14
C PHE A 137 -17.05 -5.95 1.69
N SER A 138 -18.08 -6.64 1.18
CA SER A 138 -18.47 -6.57 -0.23
C SER A 138 -18.78 -5.16 -0.73
N ALA A 139 -19.33 -4.29 0.13
CA ALA A 139 -19.56 -2.89 -0.23
C ALA A 139 -18.27 -2.06 -0.35
N ALA A 140 -17.20 -2.48 0.33
CA ALA A 140 -15.92 -1.79 0.32
C ALA A 140 -14.99 -2.30 -0.79
N VAL A 141 -14.99 -3.60 -1.09
CA VAL A 141 -14.00 -4.21 -2.00
C VAL A 141 -14.60 -4.87 -3.25
N SER A 142 -15.90 -4.71 -3.47
CA SER A 142 -16.75 -5.44 -4.42
C SER A 142 -17.22 -6.83 -3.94
N PRO A 143 -18.41 -7.30 -4.38
CA PRO A 143 -18.94 -8.61 -4.01
C PRO A 143 -18.12 -9.79 -4.54
N ASP A 144 -17.66 -9.73 -5.79
CA ASP A 144 -16.84 -10.75 -6.45
C ASP A 144 -15.53 -10.98 -5.69
N LEU A 145 -14.78 -9.92 -5.41
CA LEU A 145 -13.53 -10.02 -4.66
C LEU A 145 -13.76 -10.52 -3.21
N ALA A 146 -14.83 -10.07 -2.56
CA ALA A 146 -15.18 -10.57 -1.23
C ALA A 146 -15.56 -12.06 -1.21
N VAL A 147 -16.09 -12.59 -2.32
CA VAL A 147 -16.39 -14.02 -2.47
C VAL A 147 -15.11 -14.81 -2.73
N GLU A 148 -14.32 -14.40 -3.72
CA GLU A 148 -13.16 -15.15 -4.21
C GLU A 148 -11.97 -15.15 -3.25
N ALA A 149 -11.72 -14.02 -2.58
CA ALA A 149 -10.48 -13.82 -1.85
C ALA A 149 -10.28 -14.76 -0.66
N GLU A 150 -9.02 -15.12 -0.37
CA GLU A 150 -8.69 -15.88 0.83
C GLU A 150 -8.81 -15.04 2.10
N ALA A 151 -9.28 -15.66 3.20
CA ALA A 151 -9.34 -15.00 4.49
C ALA A 151 -7.94 -14.98 5.14
N THR A 152 -7.20 -13.88 4.93
CA THR A 152 -5.86 -13.68 5.50
C THR A 152 -5.89 -12.84 6.78
N PRO A 153 -4.96 -13.06 7.75
CA PRO A 153 -4.94 -12.26 8.98
C PRO A 153 -4.82 -10.75 8.71
N PRO A 154 -5.65 -9.91 9.33
CA PRO A 154 -5.54 -8.45 9.21
C PRO A 154 -4.16 -7.93 9.65
N ILE A 155 -3.67 -6.89 8.99
CA ILE A 155 -2.44 -6.19 9.36
C ILE A 155 -2.82 -5.04 10.30
N PHE A 156 -2.24 -5.00 11.50
CA PHE A 156 -2.44 -3.87 12.42
C PHE A 156 -1.55 -2.69 12.02
N SER A 157 -2.18 -1.61 11.56
CA SER A 157 -1.48 -0.42 11.09
C SER A 157 -1.17 0.58 12.21
N GLY A 158 -1.99 0.62 13.27
CA GLY A 158 -1.74 1.52 14.39
C GLY A 158 -2.95 1.98 15.19
N TYR A 159 -2.70 2.73 16.27
CA TYR A 159 -3.71 3.56 16.93
C TYR A 159 -3.64 4.98 16.39
N LEU A 160 -4.79 5.52 16.00
CA LEU A 160 -4.98 6.87 15.47
C LEU A 160 -5.70 7.72 16.54
N PRO A 161 -5.00 8.55 17.33
CA PRO A 161 -5.59 9.21 18.49
C PRO A 161 -6.72 10.18 18.17
N ALA A 162 -6.55 11.02 17.12
CA ALA A 162 -7.58 11.96 16.72
C ALA A 162 -8.85 11.25 16.23
N PHE A 163 -8.69 10.09 15.59
CA PHE A 163 -9.77 9.21 15.16
C PHE A 163 -10.30 8.32 16.29
N LYS A 164 -9.64 8.29 17.45
CA LYS A 164 -9.95 7.36 18.55
C LYS A 164 -10.13 5.91 18.07
N ALA A 165 -9.33 5.50 17.09
CA ALA A 165 -9.52 4.25 16.37
C ALA A 165 -8.23 3.46 16.20
N LEU A 166 -8.37 2.14 16.12
CA LEU A 166 -7.35 1.21 15.68
C LEU A 166 -7.53 0.97 14.18
N ALA A 167 -6.46 1.15 13.41
CA ALA A 167 -6.44 0.97 11.98
C ALA A 167 -5.89 -0.41 11.60
N PHE A 168 -6.58 -1.05 10.67
CA PHE A 168 -6.18 -2.34 10.11
C PHE A 168 -6.28 -2.31 8.59
N GLU A 169 -5.33 -2.94 7.91
CA GLU A 169 -5.40 -3.25 6.49
C GLU A 169 -5.75 -4.73 6.32
N ILE A 170 -6.71 -5.03 5.44
CA ILE A 170 -7.20 -6.40 5.20
C ILE A 170 -7.08 -6.68 3.71
N ASN A 171 -6.35 -7.76 3.40
CA ASN A 171 -6.05 -8.15 2.03
C ASN A 171 -7.21 -8.95 1.44
N PHE A 172 -7.57 -8.62 0.21
CA PHE A 172 -8.56 -9.32 -0.61
C PHE A 172 -7.92 -9.67 -1.94
N TYR A 173 -7.23 -10.82 -1.97
CA TYR A 173 -6.63 -11.40 -3.17
C TYR A 173 -7.23 -12.78 -3.39
N PRO A 174 -7.66 -13.12 -4.60
CA PRO A 174 -7.94 -14.49 -4.99
C PRO A 174 -6.71 -15.40 -4.73
N PRO A 175 -6.93 -16.69 -4.48
CA PRO A 175 -5.85 -17.67 -4.41
C PRO A 175 -4.94 -17.57 -5.64
N GLU A 176 -3.63 -17.60 -5.43
CA GLU A 176 -2.61 -17.61 -6.50
C GLU A 176 -2.64 -16.38 -7.44
N SER A 177 -3.32 -15.30 -7.05
CA SER A 177 -3.45 -14.07 -7.82
C SER A 177 -2.76 -12.89 -7.13
N ASP A 178 -2.15 -12.02 -7.93
CA ASP A 178 -1.66 -10.70 -7.52
C ASP A 178 -2.66 -9.57 -7.84
N ALA A 179 -3.75 -9.89 -8.53
CA ALA A 179 -4.87 -9.00 -8.78
C ALA A 179 -5.79 -8.97 -7.56
N GLY A 180 -5.93 -7.82 -6.93
CA GLY A 180 -6.75 -7.68 -5.74
C GLY A 180 -6.63 -6.31 -5.08
N GLY A 181 -7.17 -6.22 -3.88
CA GLY A 181 -7.23 -4.95 -3.16
C GLY A 181 -7.01 -5.12 -1.67
N GLN A 182 -6.97 -3.99 -0.99
CA GLN A 182 -6.94 -3.97 0.46
C GLN A 182 -7.99 -3.03 1.01
N ALA A 183 -8.74 -3.49 2.00
CA ALA A 183 -9.66 -2.65 2.74
C ALA A 183 -8.96 -1.98 3.92
N LEU A 184 -9.28 -0.71 4.17
CA LEU A 184 -8.99 -0.03 5.43
C LEU A 184 -10.17 -0.25 6.38
N LEU A 185 -9.89 -0.78 7.56
CA LEU A 185 -10.85 -0.91 8.66
C LEU A 185 -10.39 -0.05 9.85
N LEU A 186 -11.25 0.87 10.27
CA LEU A 186 -11.08 1.58 11.54
C LEU A 186 -12.06 1.06 12.59
N LEU A 187 -11.52 0.51 13.68
CA LEU A 187 -12.30 0.09 14.84
C LEU A 187 -12.17 1.10 15.97
N ASP A 188 -13.29 1.50 16.56
CA ASP A 188 -13.32 2.34 17.76
C ASP A 188 -12.46 1.69 18.86
N ALA A 189 -11.49 2.44 19.39
CA ALA A 189 -10.48 1.90 20.28
C ALA A 189 -11.05 1.47 21.64
N ALA A 190 -12.21 2.01 22.05
CA ALA A 190 -12.84 1.68 23.32
C ALA A 190 -13.79 0.48 23.20
N THR A 191 -14.52 0.38 22.10
CA THR A 191 -15.67 -0.53 21.94
C THR A 191 -15.49 -1.60 20.87
N GLY A 192 -14.53 -1.44 19.96
CA GLY A 192 -14.34 -2.32 18.81
C GLY A 192 -15.44 -2.19 17.74
N LYS A 193 -16.29 -1.16 17.82
CA LYS A 193 -17.28 -0.86 16.77
C LYS A 193 -16.60 -0.38 15.50
N VAL A 194 -17.14 -0.75 14.34
CA VAL A 194 -16.65 -0.25 13.05
C VAL A 194 -16.96 1.24 12.97
N ARG A 195 -15.92 2.06 12.81
CA ARG A 195 -16.05 3.51 12.54
C ARG A 195 -15.95 3.82 11.06
N HIS A 196 -15.15 3.04 10.33
CA HIS A 196 -14.92 3.21 8.90
C HIS A 196 -14.51 1.89 8.26
N LEU A 197 -14.98 1.67 7.04
CA LEU A 197 -14.64 0.51 6.22
C LEU A 197 -14.75 0.90 4.73
N ALA A 198 -13.63 0.92 4.02
CA ALA A 198 -13.57 1.27 2.59
C ALA A 198 -12.37 0.60 1.91
N LEU A 199 -12.34 0.61 0.58
CA LEU A 199 -11.15 0.26 -0.19
C LEU A 199 -10.03 1.27 0.14
N ALA A 200 -8.85 0.76 0.45
CA ALA A 200 -7.66 1.57 0.69
C ALA A 200 -6.77 1.64 -0.55
N ARG A 201 -6.66 0.54 -1.29
CA ARG A 201 -5.84 0.41 -2.51
C ARG A 201 -6.28 -0.77 -3.37
N TRP A 202 -5.97 -0.67 -4.65
CA TRP A 202 -6.21 -1.67 -5.69
C TRP A 202 -4.88 -1.94 -6.42
N THR A 203 -4.49 -3.20 -6.63
CA THR A 203 -3.21 -3.52 -7.28
C THR A 203 -3.19 -3.12 -8.75
N GLY A 204 -4.30 -3.30 -9.47
CA GLY A 204 -4.43 -2.83 -10.86
C GLY A 204 -4.53 -1.31 -11.02
N GLY A 205 -4.55 -0.55 -9.92
CA GLY A 205 -4.81 0.89 -9.91
C GLY A 205 -3.77 1.66 -9.10
N CYS A 206 -4.21 2.66 -8.33
CA CYS A 206 -3.34 3.34 -7.37
C CYS A 206 -3.01 2.41 -6.19
N ASN A 207 -1.73 2.03 -6.11
CA ASN A 207 -1.18 1.24 -5.00
C ASN A 207 -0.37 2.11 -4.01
N SER A 208 -0.78 3.37 -3.83
CA SER A 208 -0.15 4.25 -2.84
C SER A 208 -0.45 3.76 -1.42
N ASN A 209 0.56 3.79 -0.55
CA ASN A 209 0.34 3.44 0.86
C ASN A 209 -0.58 4.46 1.54
N SER A 210 -1.31 4.01 2.56
CA SER A 210 -2.08 4.89 3.43
C SER A 210 -1.15 5.82 4.23
N VAL A 211 -1.47 7.12 4.28
CA VAL A 211 -0.63 8.17 4.89
C VAL A 211 -1.44 9.03 5.86
N LEU A 212 -0.93 9.19 7.09
CA LEU A 212 -1.52 10.09 8.08
C LEU A 212 -0.86 11.47 8.04
N SER A 213 -1.66 12.53 8.12
CA SER A 213 -1.19 13.91 8.27
C SER A 213 -0.36 14.10 9.54
N ALA A 214 0.47 15.15 9.55
CA ALA A 214 1.39 15.36 10.66
C ALA A 214 0.69 15.71 11.98
N ASP A 215 -0.50 16.31 11.92
CA ASP A 215 -1.37 16.55 13.08
C ASP A 215 -2.24 15.34 13.45
N GLY A 216 -2.17 14.25 12.68
CA GLY A 216 -2.92 13.03 12.90
C GLY A 216 -4.41 13.13 12.59
N ARG A 217 -4.89 14.20 11.94
CA ARG A 217 -6.32 14.48 11.73
C ARG A 217 -6.86 14.08 10.36
N THR A 218 -5.99 13.80 9.40
CA THR A 218 -6.35 13.42 8.02
C THR A 218 -5.60 12.14 7.65
N LEU A 219 -6.32 11.16 7.13
CA LEU A 219 -5.78 9.92 6.59
C LEU A 219 -6.06 9.88 5.09
N LEU A 220 -5.02 9.81 4.28
CA LEU A 220 -5.10 9.64 2.84
C LEU A 220 -4.89 8.17 2.47
N THR A 221 -5.78 7.61 1.66
CA THR A 221 -5.61 6.30 1.00
C THR A 221 -5.45 6.51 -0.51
N SER A 222 -5.47 5.43 -1.30
CA SER A 222 -5.59 5.54 -2.76
C SER A 222 -6.97 6.01 -3.21
N CYS A 223 -8.01 5.76 -2.42
CA CYS A 223 -9.41 5.95 -2.84
C CYS A 223 -10.08 7.16 -2.16
N GLU A 224 -9.60 7.60 -1.00
CA GLU A 224 -10.28 8.62 -0.19
C GLU A 224 -9.34 9.44 0.71
N LEU A 225 -9.82 10.61 1.11
CA LEU A 225 -9.33 11.37 2.25
C LEU A 225 -10.35 11.26 3.39
N LEU A 226 -9.92 10.69 4.50
CA LEU A 226 -10.72 10.54 5.71
C LEU A 226 -10.24 11.51 6.79
N GLN A 227 -11.15 12.32 7.32
CA GLN A 227 -10.87 13.27 8.41
C GLN A 227 -11.35 12.74 9.76
N ALA A 228 -10.68 13.11 10.85
CA ALA A 228 -10.99 12.64 12.21
C ALA A 228 -12.40 13.01 12.70
N ASN A 229 -13.01 14.04 12.10
CA ASN A 229 -14.41 14.44 12.34
C ASN A 229 -15.43 13.50 11.65
N GLY A 230 -14.97 12.51 10.88
CA GLY A 230 -15.80 11.58 10.12
C GLY A 230 -16.14 12.04 8.70
N HIS A 231 -15.64 13.19 8.25
CA HIS A 231 -15.80 13.62 6.87
C HIS A 231 -14.94 12.75 5.94
N VAL A 232 -15.53 12.34 4.82
CA VAL A 232 -14.89 11.53 3.77
C VAL A 232 -14.95 12.31 2.46
N THR A 233 -13.81 12.44 1.80
CA THR A 233 -13.73 12.91 0.41
C THR A 233 -13.33 11.74 -0.47
N ASN A 234 -14.25 11.26 -1.29
CA ASN A 234 -13.95 10.23 -2.29
C ASN A 234 -13.10 10.84 -3.42
N LEU A 235 -12.02 10.15 -3.81
CA LEU A 235 -11.09 10.60 -4.84
C LEU A 235 -11.45 10.05 -6.22
N GLU A 236 -12.22 8.97 -6.30
CA GLU A 236 -12.69 8.38 -7.54
C GLU A 236 -13.58 9.34 -8.32
N LYS A 237 -13.48 9.31 -9.66
CA LYS A 237 -14.25 10.17 -10.55
C LYS A 237 -14.78 9.35 -11.73
N PRO A 238 -15.99 9.68 -12.24
CA PRO A 238 -16.51 9.02 -13.43
C PRO A 238 -15.51 9.11 -14.60
N GLY A 239 -15.23 7.97 -15.22
CA GLY A 239 -14.31 7.86 -16.37
C GLY A 239 -12.85 8.16 -16.05
N ARG A 240 -12.44 8.17 -14.78
CA ARG A 240 -11.06 8.37 -14.35
C ARG A 240 -10.71 7.47 -13.18
N GLU A 241 -9.66 6.69 -13.32
CA GLU A 241 -9.12 5.91 -12.22
C GLU A 241 -8.09 6.72 -11.44
N VAL A 242 -8.07 6.59 -10.11
CA VAL A 242 -6.98 7.16 -9.32
C VAL A 242 -5.73 6.33 -9.59
N ALA A 243 -4.66 7.01 -10.03
CA ALA A 243 -3.37 6.43 -10.38
C ALA A 243 -2.28 6.74 -9.34
N GLY A 244 -2.46 7.79 -8.53
CA GLY A 244 -1.49 8.14 -7.50
C GLY A 244 -2.05 9.14 -6.51
N THR A 245 -1.69 8.99 -5.23
CA THR A 245 -2.05 9.96 -4.19
C THR A 245 -0.83 10.37 -3.38
N LEU A 246 -0.81 11.63 -2.95
CA LEU A 246 0.26 12.17 -2.10
C LEU A 246 -0.31 13.26 -1.20
N LEU A 247 -0.11 13.13 0.10
CA LEU A 247 -0.38 14.22 1.02
C LEU A 247 0.74 15.25 0.92
N VAL A 248 0.43 16.49 0.54
CA VAL A 248 1.42 17.57 0.37
C VAL A 248 1.64 18.30 1.69
N ASN A 249 0.56 18.65 2.39
CA ASN A 249 0.52 19.22 3.74
C ASN A 249 -0.73 18.72 4.47
N ASN A 250 -1.00 19.19 5.70
CA ASN A 250 -2.16 18.73 6.49
C ASN A 250 -3.52 19.06 5.84
N GLU A 251 -3.54 19.98 4.88
CA GLU A 251 -4.77 20.53 4.28
C GLU A 251 -4.86 20.28 2.77
N THR A 252 -3.79 19.79 2.14
CA THR A 252 -3.69 19.65 0.69
C THR A 252 -3.14 18.28 0.31
N ALA A 253 -3.83 17.62 -0.61
CA ALA A 253 -3.37 16.40 -1.27
C ALA A 253 -3.18 16.64 -2.77
N LEU A 254 -2.27 15.88 -3.37
CA LEU A 254 -2.14 15.69 -4.80
C LEU A 254 -2.80 14.36 -5.16
N VAL A 255 -3.68 14.39 -6.15
CA VAL A 255 -4.31 13.21 -6.73
C VAL A 255 -4.02 13.21 -8.22
N VAL A 256 -3.56 12.06 -8.73
CA VAL A 256 -3.24 11.84 -10.14
C VAL A 256 -4.18 10.77 -10.66
N TYR A 257 -4.69 10.98 -11.87
CA TYR A 257 -5.64 10.12 -12.52
C TYR A 257 -5.03 9.48 -13.78
N ALA A 258 -5.41 8.22 -14.03
CA ALA A 258 -5.26 7.55 -15.31
C ALA A 258 -6.61 7.57 -16.06
N ALA A 259 -6.60 7.10 -17.30
CA ALA A 259 -7.84 6.75 -17.99
C ALA A 259 -8.57 5.68 -17.17
N GLY A 260 -9.88 5.84 -17.00
CA GLY A 260 -10.72 4.79 -16.40
C GLY A 260 -11.41 4.00 -17.50
N TYR A 261 -12.27 3.07 -17.09
CA TYR A 261 -13.13 2.31 -18.01
C TYR A 261 -14.58 2.76 -17.86
N ASP A 262 -15.35 2.66 -18.95
CA ASP A 262 -16.79 2.86 -18.89
C ASP A 262 -17.51 1.57 -18.43
N GLN A 263 -18.85 1.62 -18.39
CA GLN A 263 -19.68 0.49 -17.98
C GLN A 263 -19.57 -0.74 -18.91
N TYR A 264 -18.96 -0.60 -20.07
CA TYR A 264 -18.73 -1.67 -21.05
C TYR A 264 -17.31 -2.22 -20.97
N GLY A 265 -16.46 -1.69 -20.08
CA GLY A 265 -15.06 -2.07 -20.00
C GLY A 265 -14.18 -1.42 -21.06
N GLU A 266 -14.69 -0.42 -21.78
CA GLU A 266 -13.92 0.33 -22.77
C GLU A 266 -13.16 1.46 -22.09
N GLU A 267 -11.88 1.62 -22.43
CA GLU A 267 -11.05 2.69 -21.86
C GLU A 267 -11.61 4.06 -22.29
N VAL A 268 -11.89 4.91 -21.32
CA VAL A 268 -12.35 6.27 -21.54
C VAL A 268 -11.14 7.19 -21.66
N PRO A 269 -10.89 7.80 -22.82
CA PRO A 269 -9.70 8.63 -23.01
C PRO A 269 -9.63 9.78 -22.02
N LEU A 270 -8.47 9.94 -21.39
CA LEU A 270 -8.24 10.98 -20.41
C LEU A 270 -8.18 12.36 -21.08
N ARG A 271 -9.22 13.17 -20.91
CA ARG A 271 -9.29 14.55 -21.46
C ARG A 271 -8.77 15.59 -20.47
N GLY A 272 -7.82 16.41 -20.92
CA GLY A 272 -7.30 17.56 -20.16
C GLY A 272 -6.37 17.16 -19.00
N PRO A 273 -6.19 18.04 -18.00
CA PRO A 273 -5.31 17.77 -16.87
C PRO A 273 -5.69 16.51 -16.09
N ASN A 274 -4.70 15.70 -15.75
CA ASN A 274 -4.86 14.46 -14.99
C ASN A 274 -4.36 14.53 -13.55
N ALA A 275 -3.69 15.59 -13.15
CA ALA A 275 -3.23 15.78 -11.78
C ALA A 275 -3.92 17.00 -11.15
N GLN A 276 -4.30 16.86 -9.89
CA GLN A 276 -5.05 17.86 -9.14
C GLN A 276 -4.48 18.01 -7.73
N LEU A 277 -4.14 19.25 -7.37
CA LEU A 277 -4.02 19.64 -5.97
C LEU A 277 -5.43 19.92 -5.45
N ILE A 278 -5.82 19.20 -4.41
CA ILE A 278 -7.12 19.33 -3.76
C ILE A 278 -6.92 19.63 -2.29
N THR A 279 -7.88 20.32 -1.68
CA THR A 279 -7.97 20.41 -0.22
C THR A 279 -8.49 19.11 0.39
N VAL A 280 -8.37 18.97 1.70
CA VAL A 280 -8.89 17.80 2.45
C VAL A 280 -10.42 17.63 2.42
N ASP A 281 -11.15 18.68 2.04
CA ASP A 281 -12.60 18.67 1.75
C ASP A 281 -12.92 18.48 0.25
N GLY A 282 -11.91 18.23 -0.59
CA GLY A 282 -12.07 17.90 -2.00
C GLY A 282 -12.13 19.08 -2.97
N ARG A 283 -11.96 20.31 -2.50
CA ARG A 283 -11.93 21.49 -3.38
C ARG A 283 -10.65 21.52 -4.19
N VAL A 284 -10.78 21.57 -5.51
CA VAL A 284 -9.64 21.68 -6.42
C VAL A 284 -8.98 23.05 -6.29
N LEU A 285 -7.68 23.06 -5.98
CA LEU A 285 -6.84 24.26 -5.89
C LEU A 285 -6.13 24.56 -7.20
N LYS A 286 -5.62 23.52 -7.88
CA LYS A 286 -4.88 23.64 -9.13
C LYS A 286 -4.88 22.32 -9.88
N SER A 287 -5.00 22.40 -11.21
CA SER A 287 -4.93 21.25 -12.11
C SER A 287 -3.73 21.37 -13.05
N PHE A 288 -3.08 20.25 -13.35
CA PHE A 288 -1.93 20.20 -14.26
C PHE A 288 -1.79 18.81 -14.88
N HIS A 289 -0.88 18.68 -15.85
CA HIS A 289 -0.55 17.39 -16.45
C HIS A 289 0.67 16.77 -15.74
N LEU A 290 0.55 15.49 -15.37
CA LEU A 290 1.63 14.69 -14.82
C LEU A 290 1.53 13.26 -15.37
N TYR A 291 2.49 12.86 -16.20
CA TYR A 291 2.51 11.53 -16.83
C TYR A 291 3.48 10.58 -16.14
N SER A 292 3.91 10.94 -14.93
CA SER A 292 4.77 10.18 -14.02
C SER A 292 4.06 9.00 -13.34
N ILE A 293 3.03 8.43 -13.97
CA ILE A 293 2.28 7.28 -13.47
C ILE A 293 2.57 6.12 -14.40
N ASP A 294 3.65 5.39 -14.09
CA ASP A 294 4.06 4.22 -14.86
C ASP A 294 4.55 3.15 -13.89
N GLY A 295 4.08 1.93 -14.10
CA GLY A 295 4.44 0.75 -13.34
C GLY A 295 3.74 -0.47 -13.92
N GLY A 296 4.50 -1.51 -14.23
CA GLY A 296 4.01 -2.65 -15.00
C GLY A 296 2.77 -3.30 -14.41
N LEU A 297 2.75 -3.55 -13.09
CA LEU A 297 1.63 -4.19 -12.37
C LEU A 297 0.68 -3.18 -11.71
N GLY A 298 0.83 -1.86 -11.94
CA GLY A 298 -0.01 -0.84 -11.32
C GLY A 298 0.56 0.58 -11.43
N ASN A 299 -0.26 1.58 -11.16
CA ASN A 299 0.17 2.96 -11.30
C ASN A 299 1.07 3.39 -10.13
N HIS A 300 2.31 3.79 -10.44
CA HIS A 300 3.27 4.30 -9.46
C HIS A 300 3.66 5.75 -9.75
N MET A 301 3.43 6.62 -8.76
CA MET A 301 3.86 8.02 -8.83
C MET A 301 5.29 8.18 -8.30
N LEU A 302 6.24 8.45 -9.19
CA LEU A 302 7.64 8.70 -8.85
C LEU A 302 7.80 10.02 -8.11
N SER A 303 7.73 9.98 -6.77
CA SER A 303 7.81 11.16 -5.91
C SER A 303 8.83 11.03 -4.78
N THR A 304 9.51 12.13 -4.49
CA THR A 304 10.42 12.25 -3.33
C THR A 304 10.19 13.57 -2.61
N TYR A 305 10.15 13.54 -1.27
CA TYR A 305 10.12 14.73 -0.44
C TYR A 305 11.54 15.10 0.00
N LEU A 306 11.92 16.37 -0.14
CA LEU A 306 13.19 16.89 0.36
C LEU A 306 12.95 17.78 1.60
N PRO A 307 13.27 17.31 2.81
CA PRO A 307 13.09 18.06 4.04
C PRO A 307 13.74 19.44 4.06
N ARG A 308 14.96 19.55 3.52
CA ARG A 308 15.73 20.81 3.55
C ARG A 308 15.09 21.94 2.75
N THR A 309 14.32 21.62 1.72
CA THR A 309 13.59 22.59 0.90
C THR A 309 12.08 22.52 1.12
N ARG A 310 11.60 21.64 2.01
CA ARG A 310 10.18 21.38 2.29
C ARG A 310 9.35 21.23 1.00
N THR A 311 9.84 20.44 0.06
CA THR A 311 9.28 20.38 -1.30
C THR A 311 9.19 18.95 -1.78
N HIS A 312 8.08 18.62 -2.44
CA HIS A 312 7.91 17.36 -3.18
C HIS A 312 8.37 17.53 -4.63
N TYR A 313 9.11 16.53 -5.10
CA TYR A 313 9.63 16.43 -6.45
C TYR A 313 8.99 15.20 -7.10
N LEU A 314 8.38 15.38 -8.28
CA LEU A 314 7.77 14.29 -9.04
C LEU A 314 8.38 14.24 -10.44
N TYR A 315 8.92 13.09 -10.82
CA TYR A 315 9.66 12.94 -12.07
C TYR A 315 8.85 12.26 -13.16
N ASP A 316 8.47 13.04 -14.17
CA ASP A 316 7.77 12.57 -15.37
C ASP A 316 8.83 12.14 -16.40
N GLU A 317 9.09 10.83 -16.45
CA GLU A 317 10.02 10.22 -17.41
C GLU A 317 9.54 10.42 -18.85
N THR A 318 8.25 10.15 -19.10
CA THR A 318 7.60 10.20 -20.41
C THR A 318 7.89 11.51 -21.15
N TYR A 319 7.73 12.65 -20.47
CA TYR A 319 7.95 13.97 -21.07
C TYR A 319 9.23 14.67 -20.62
N ASN A 320 10.09 14.00 -19.85
CA ASN A 320 11.27 14.59 -19.21
C ASN A 320 10.92 15.89 -18.48
N ARG A 321 9.99 15.82 -17.52
CA ARG A 321 9.59 16.96 -16.68
C ARG A 321 9.79 16.66 -15.21
N LEU A 322 9.96 17.72 -14.43
CA LEU A 322 10.00 17.65 -12.98
C LEU A 322 8.93 18.58 -12.41
N ALA A 323 7.91 18.00 -11.78
CA ALA A 323 6.97 18.78 -10.99
C ALA A 323 7.58 19.05 -9.61
N VAL A 324 7.51 20.31 -9.19
CA VAL A 324 8.07 20.81 -7.93
C VAL A 324 6.92 21.43 -7.15
N VAL A 325 6.54 20.80 -6.04
CA VAL A 325 5.38 21.17 -5.22
C VAL A 325 5.85 21.59 -3.82
N PRO A 326 5.96 22.90 -3.54
CA PRO A 326 6.31 23.39 -2.22
C PRO A 326 5.23 23.01 -1.20
N ARG A 327 5.63 22.49 -0.04
CA ARG A 327 4.71 22.07 1.02
C ARG A 327 3.87 23.23 1.55
N ASP A 328 4.51 24.36 1.80
CA ASP A 328 3.88 25.50 2.48
C ASP A 328 3.03 26.34 1.51
N GLN A 329 3.30 26.26 0.20
CA GLN A 329 2.55 26.96 -0.84
C GLN A 329 2.30 26.06 -2.06
N PRO A 330 1.44 25.02 -1.94
CA PRO A 330 1.28 24.00 -2.99
C PRO A 330 0.83 24.57 -4.34
N THR A 331 0.04 25.66 -4.34
CA THR A 331 -0.43 26.33 -5.56
C THR A 331 0.68 27.00 -6.36
N GLN A 332 1.84 27.28 -5.74
CA GLN A 332 3.06 27.72 -6.42
C GLN A 332 3.84 26.58 -7.08
N LEU A 333 3.23 25.40 -7.21
CA LEU A 333 3.66 24.31 -8.08
C LEU A 333 4.26 24.83 -9.40
N ARG A 334 5.42 24.31 -9.76
CA ARG A 334 6.10 24.50 -11.05
C ARG A 334 6.29 23.16 -11.74
N VAL A 335 6.02 23.10 -13.04
CA VAL A 335 6.39 21.96 -13.89
C VAL A 335 7.55 22.40 -14.77
N LEU A 336 8.72 21.84 -14.53
CA LEU A 336 9.97 22.23 -15.18
C LEU A 336 10.31 21.24 -16.28
N ASN A 337 10.56 21.72 -17.50
CA ASN A 337 11.10 20.87 -18.54
C ASN A 337 12.60 20.65 -18.29
N LEU A 338 13.07 19.40 -18.29
CA LEU A 338 14.49 19.11 -18.04
C LEU A 338 15.41 19.80 -19.06
N ARG A 339 14.96 20.04 -20.30
CA ARG A 339 15.72 20.80 -21.31
C ARG A 339 16.00 22.25 -20.90
N GLN A 340 15.20 22.81 -20.00
CA GLN A 340 15.37 24.17 -19.46
C GLN A 340 16.26 24.20 -18.21
N LEU A 341 16.57 23.04 -17.64
CA LEU A 341 17.43 22.91 -16.47
C LEU A 341 18.88 22.70 -16.91
N SER A 342 19.83 23.27 -16.17
CA SER A 342 21.24 23.04 -16.47
C SER A 342 21.61 21.58 -16.19
N SER A 343 22.33 20.94 -17.12
CA SER A 343 22.90 19.62 -16.86
C SER A 343 23.94 19.69 -15.74
N PHE A 344 23.96 18.67 -14.89
CA PHE A 344 24.95 18.56 -13.84
C PHE A 344 26.33 18.23 -14.42
N ARG A 345 27.32 19.00 -14.00
CA ARG A 345 28.74 18.72 -14.17
C ARG A 345 29.40 18.77 -12.80
N LYS A 346 30.28 17.82 -12.50
CA LYS A 346 31.03 17.78 -11.24
C LYS A 346 31.82 19.09 -11.06
N PRO A 347 32.02 19.56 -9.81
CA PRO A 347 31.54 18.96 -8.56
C PRO A 347 30.09 19.32 -8.21
N GLN A 348 29.53 18.61 -7.22
CA GLN A 348 28.34 19.04 -6.49
C GLN A 348 28.70 20.25 -5.64
N ARG A 349 27.82 21.26 -5.62
CA ARG A 349 28.02 22.47 -4.82
C ARG A 349 27.67 22.16 -3.35
N PRO A 350 28.30 22.83 -2.36
CA PRO A 350 28.05 22.56 -0.93
C PRO A 350 26.59 22.72 -0.50
N THR A 351 25.84 23.59 -1.18
CA THR A 351 24.43 23.90 -0.92
C THR A 351 23.47 22.99 -1.68
N GLU A 352 23.96 22.12 -2.56
CA GLU A 352 23.12 21.21 -3.32
C GLU A 352 22.83 19.94 -2.52
N VAL A 353 21.57 19.49 -2.56
CA VAL A 353 21.16 18.16 -2.09
C VAL A 353 20.71 17.33 -3.28
N ARG A 354 21.04 16.04 -3.24
CA ARG A 354 20.74 15.07 -4.28
C ARG A 354 19.35 14.47 -4.05
N VAL A 355 18.56 14.37 -5.11
CA VAL A 355 17.30 13.63 -5.20
C VAL A 355 17.45 12.64 -6.35
N ASP A 356 17.22 11.36 -6.08
CA ASP A 356 17.37 10.30 -7.06
C ASP A 356 16.02 9.65 -7.35
N PHE A 357 15.80 9.34 -8.62
CA PHE A 357 14.71 8.52 -9.11
C PHE A 357 15.28 7.38 -9.95
N GLU A 358 14.71 6.21 -9.77
CA GLU A 358 14.94 5.03 -10.60
C GLU A 358 13.57 4.56 -11.07
N THR A 359 13.44 4.35 -12.38
CA THR A 359 12.19 3.92 -13.01
C THR A 359 12.27 2.45 -13.38
N GLU A 360 11.12 1.80 -13.57
CA GLU A 360 11.07 0.39 -13.97
C GLU A 360 11.74 0.16 -15.33
N MET A 361 11.71 1.16 -16.20
CA MET A 361 12.44 1.19 -17.48
C MET A 361 13.96 1.37 -17.31
N GLY A 362 14.50 1.33 -16.08
CA GLY A 362 15.93 1.46 -15.80
C GLY A 362 16.48 2.87 -15.99
N THR A 363 15.62 3.90 -16.13
CA THR A 363 16.09 5.29 -16.17
C THR A 363 16.49 5.73 -14.77
N GLN A 364 17.73 6.22 -14.65
CA GLN A 364 18.27 6.83 -13.45
C GLN A 364 18.32 8.34 -13.60
N ALA A 365 17.45 9.05 -12.90
CA ALA A 365 17.39 10.51 -12.90
C ALA A 365 17.86 11.06 -11.55
N THR A 366 18.97 11.81 -11.56
CA THR A 366 19.48 12.53 -10.39
C THR A 366 19.26 14.02 -10.55
N PHE A 367 18.67 14.67 -9.54
CA PHE A 367 18.51 16.10 -9.43
C PHE A 367 19.37 16.66 -8.28
N TYR A 368 20.04 17.77 -8.52
CA TYR A 368 20.84 18.50 -7.55
C TYR A 368 20.15 19.82 -7.27
N VAL A 369 19.57 19.94 -6.08
CA VAL A 369 18.73 21.07 -5.67
C VAL A 369 19.52 21.95 -4.73
N ASP A 370 19.79 23.18 -5.13
CA ASP A 370 20.36 24.20 -4.25
C ASP A 370 19.33 24.64 -3.20
N VAL A 371 19.64 24.43 -1.92
CA VAL A 371 18.66 24.62 -0.84
C VAL A 371 18.31 26.09 -0.54
N HIS A 372 19.10 27.04 -1.04
CA HIS A 372 18.86 28.47 -0.80
C HIS A 372 18.16 29.14 -1.98
N SER A 373 18.63 28.87 -3.19
CA SER A 373 18.11 29.48 -4.43
C SER A 373 17.02 28.67 -5.10
N GLY A 374 16.84 27.40 -4.73
CA GLY A 374 15.91 26.47 -5.39
C GLY A 374 16.28 26.16 -6.83
N ARG A 375 17.51 26.49 -7.27
CA ARG A 375 18.03 26.14 -8.59
C ARG A 375 18.28 24.64 -8.67
N ILE A 376 17.95 24.06 -9.81
CA ILE A 376 18.02 22.61 -10.03
C ILE A 376 18.95 22.33 -11.20
N ARG A 377 19.93 21.45 -10.98
CA ARG A 377 20.70 20.80 -12.04
C ARG A 377 20.31 19.33 -12.13
N HIS A 378 20.41 18.73 -13.30
CA HIS A 378 19.97 17.35 -13.50
C HIS A 378 21.02 16.49 -14.21
N ARG A 379 20.98 15.18 -13.95
CA ARG A 379 21.71 14.15 -14.69
C ARG A 379 20.77 12.98 -14.89
N VAL A 380 20.40 12.69 -16.13
CA VAL A 380 19.59 11.53 -16.49
C VAL A 380 20.47 10.53 -17.25
N ARG A 381 20.37 9.26 -16.89
CA ARG A 381 20.97 8.13 -17.60
C ARG A 381 19.84 7.16 -17.92
N ARG A 382 19.76 6.73 -19.17
CA ARG A 382 18.76 5.78 -19.64
C ARG A 382 19.45 4.45 -19.89
N ALA A 383 18.77 3.35 -19.57
CA ALA A 383 19.21 2.04 -20.04
C ALA A 383 19.26 2.05 -21.58
N ALA A 384 20.32 1.52 -22.16
CA ALA A 384 20.37 1.24 -23.59
C ALA A 384 19.63 -0.08 -23.78
N PHE A 385 18.43 -0.02 -24.32
CA PHE A 385 17.69 -1.20 -24.77
C PHE A 385 17.98 -1.46 -26.25
#